data_AF-A0A1Y0CK45-F1
#
_entry.id   AF-A0A1Y0CK45-F1
#
_cell.length_a   1.000
_cell.length_b   1.000
_cell.length_c   1.000
_cell.angle_alpha   90.00
_cell.angle_beta   90.00
_cell.angle_gamma   90.00
#
_symmetry.space_group_name_H-M   'P 1'
#
loop_
_entity.id
_entity.type
_entity.pdbx_description
1 polymer ?
#
loop_
_entity_poly.entity_id
_entity_poly.type
_entity_poly.pdbx_seq_one_letter_code
_entity_poly.pdbx_strand_id
1 'polypeptide(L)'
;MNFRNEHKDIEEIEEERFWEFDPRTVTFFLAALAIIVGIITFLSFYDGLKVKSQEEIATYVNDMNELLIQSKEYSDSVEDSIKNGTASEFTKKDEQEFRILMDTASKLSIPSKWKEHHEAATGLISGRYMFFYHYQQNFRLGEEDIQEKLSELEKLENVEKEMLLSSFDASGISYRESEEGKITFSIKTY
;
A
#
# COMPACT_ATOMS: atom_id res chain seq x y z
N MET A 1 69.74 24.05 41.83
CA MET A 1 68.64 24.37 40.90
C MET A 1 68.79 23.45 39.70
N ASN A 2 68.08 22.30 39.72
CA ASN A 2 67.96 21.37 38.60
C ASN A 2 66.48 21.00 38.51
N PHE A 3 65.67 21.89 37.92
CA PHE A 3 64.23 21.70 37.70
C PHE A 3 63.92 21.48 36.22
N ARG A 4 64.83 20.87 35.47
CA ARG A 4 64.72 20.77 34.00
C ARG A 4 64.73 19.34 33.45
N ASN A 5 64.94 18.33 34.30
CA ASN A 5 64.92 16.92 33.88
C ASN A 5 63.65 16.18 34.32
N GLU A 6 63.05 16.49 35.48
CA GLU A 6 61.84 15.79 35.92
C GLU A 6 60.65 15.98 34.97
N HIS A 7 60.50 17.15 34.34
CA HIS A 7 59.35 17.40 33.45
C HIS A 7 59.44 16.64 32.12
N LYS A 8 60.67 16.39 31.62
CA LYS A 8 60.89 15.61 30.40
C LYS A 8 60.63 14.13 30.63
N ASP A 9 61.09 13.62 31.77
CA ASP A 9 60.91 12.21 32.12
C ASP A 9 59.42 11.90 32.40
N ILE A 10 58.66 12.84 32.98
CA ILE A 10 57.22 12.64 33.23
C ILE A 10 56.40 12.66 31.93
N GLU A 11 56.71 13.54 30.97
CA GLU A 11 56.05 13.59 29.66
C GLU A 11 56.35 12.33 28.81
N GLU A 12 57.60 11.86 28.75
CA GLU A 12 57.95 10.62 28.04
C GLU A 12 57.29 9.37 28.67
N ILE A 13 57.18 9.32 30.00
CA ILE A 13 56.52 8.21 30.71
C ILE A 13 54.99 8.22 30.52
N GLU A 14 54.37 9.39 30.33
CA GLU A 14 52.94 9.50 30.00
C GLU A 14 52.65 9.15 28.53
N GLU A 15 53.51 9.56 27.58
CA GLU A 15 53.37 9.22 26.16
C GLU A 15 53.60 7.71 25.89
N GLU A 16 54.55 7.06 26.57
CA GLU A 16 54.76 5.60 26.44
C GLU A 16 53.58 4.79 27.02
N ARG A 17 53.00 5.20 28.15
CA ARG A 17 51.82 4.54 28.73
C ARG A 17 50.52 4.78 27.97
N PHE A 18 50.43 5.86 27.20
CA PHE A 18 49.28 6.11 26.34
C PHE A 18 49.17 5.12 25.18
N TRP A 19 50.28 4.45 24.81
CA TRP A 19 50.31 3.41 23.78
C TRP A 19 50.39 1.98 24.34
N GLU A 20 50.44 1.78 25.66
CA GLU A 20 50.30 0.47 26.33
C GLU A 20 48.82 0.02 26.44
N PHE A 21 47.99 0.30 25.44
CA PHE A 21 46.69 -0.36 25.37
C PHE A 21 46.92 -1.82 24.99
N ASP A 22 46.50 -2.75 25.85
CA ASP A 22 46.51 -4.18 25.52
C ASP A 22 45.87 -4.35 24.12
N PRO A 23 46.61 -4.89 23.13
CA PRO A 23 46.11 -5.08 21.77
C PRO A 23 44.77 -5.83 21.73
N ARG A 24 44.50 -6.68 22.73
CA ARG A 24 43.23 -7.39 22.90
C ARG A 24 42.08 -6.45 23.26
N THR A 25 42.34 -5.44 24.08
CA THR A 25 41.34 -4.42 24.45
C THR A 25 41.02 -3.53 23.26
N VAL A 26 42.03 -3.06 22.51
CA VAL A 26 41.82 -2.25 21.30
C VAL A 26 41.06 -3.03 20.23
N THR A 27 41.46 -4.28 19.97
CA THR A 27 40.74 -5.14 19.01
C THR A 27 39.33 -5.47 19.46
N PHE A 28 39.08 -5.66 20.76
CA PHE A 28 37.74 -5.82 21.31
C PHE A 28 36.87 -4.57 21.09
N PHE A 29 37.40 -3.37 21.35
CA PHE A 29 36.68 -2.11 21.09
C PHE A 29 36.39 -1.90 19.60
N LEU A 30 37.35 -2.20 18.72
CA LEU A 30 37.16 -2.12 17.27
C LEU A 30 36.11 -3.14 16.78
N ALA A 31 36.13 -4.37 17.31
CA ALA A 31 35.12 -5.38 17.00
C ALA A 31 33.73 -4.96 17.49
N ALA A 32 33.62 -4.40 18.70
CA ALA A 32 32.36 -3.87 19.24
C ALA A 32 31.83 -2.70 18.40
N LEU A 33 32.69 -1.76 18.00
CA LEU A 33 32.34 -0.67 17.09
C LEU A 33 31.87 -1.18 15.73
N ALA A 34 32.56 -2.16 15.15
CA ALA A 34 32.16 -2.76 13.89
C ALA A 34 30.78 -3.45 13.98
N ILE A 35 30.48 -4.11 15.11
CA ILE A 35 29.16 -4.69 15.37
C ILE A 35 28.09 -3.59 15.46
N ILE A 36 28.35 -2.51 16.21
CA ILE A 36 27.41 -1.40 16.35
C ILE A 36 27.12 -0.76 14.98
N VAL A 37 28.17 -0.47 14.20
CA VAL A 37 28.01 0.09 12.85
C VAL A 37 27.26 -0.89 11.94
N GLY A 38 27.55 -2.19 12.04
CA GLY A 38 26.82 -3.24 11.33
C GLY A 38 25.33 -3.25 11.67
N ILE A 39 24.98 -3.16 12.96
CA ILE A 39 23.58 -3.10 13.42
C ILE A 39 22.90 -1.83 12.91
N ILE A 40 23.54 -0.66 13.03
CA ILE A 40 22.97 0.61 12.57
C ILE A 40 22.72 0.57 11.06
N THR A 41 23.70 0.08 10.29
CA THR A 41 23.60 -0.04 8.83
C THR A 41 22.45 -0.97 8.47
N PHE A 42 22.36 -2.14 9.11
CA PHE A 42 21.27 -3.09 8.90
C PHE A 42 19.89 -2.47 9.21
N LEU A 43 19.76 -1.75 10.33
CA LEU A 43 18.51 -1.07 10.71
C LEU A 43 18.13 0.01 9.69
N SER A 44 19.10 0.79 9.18
CA SER A 44 18.84 1.79 8.14
C SER A 44 18.37 1.17 6.82
N PHE A 45 18.99 0.06 6.39
CA PHE A 45 18.53 -0.68 5.21
C PHE A 45 17.13 -1.27 5.41
N TYR A 46 16.84 -1.81 6.59
CA TYR A 46 15.53 -2.38 6.90
C TYR A 46 14.42 -1.30 6.91
N ASP A 47 14.68 -0.11 7.48
CA ASP A 47 13.74 1.02 7.46
C ASP A 47 13.48 1.49 6.01
N GLY A 48 14.54 1.56 5.18
CA GLY A 48 14.42 1.90 3.76
C GLY A 48 13.59 0.90 2.94
N LEU A 49 13.79 -0.39 3.14
CA LEU A 49 12.98 -1.43 2.49
C LEU A 49 11.51 -1.37 2.92
N LYS A 50 11.26 -1.09 4.20
CA LYS A 50 9.91 -0.95 4.74
C LYS A 50 9.18 0.25 4.13
N VAL A 51 9.84 1.41 4.02
CA VAL A 51 9.25 2.60 3.40
C VAL A 51 8.93 2.36 1.93
N LYS A 52 9.85 1.79 1.15
CA LYS A 52 9.58 1.46 -0.25
C LYS A 52 8.37 0.53 -0.41
N SER A 53 8.26 -0.49 0.44
CA SER A 53 7.09 -1.38 0.44
C SER A 53 5.80 -0.64 0.80
N GLN A 54 5.84 0.35 1.69
CA GLN A 54 4.67 1.16 2.05
C GLN A 54 4.26 2.11 0.92
N GLU A 55 5.23 2.70 0.20
CA GLU A 55 4.97 3.51 -0.99
C GLU A 55 4.31 2.69 -2.10
N GLU A 56 4.85 1.49 -2.39
CA GLU A 56 4.25 0.56 -3.36
C GLU A 56 2.80 0.21 -3.01
N ILE A 57 2.51 -0.03 -1.71
CA ILE A 57 1.15 -0.28 -1.24
C ILE A 57 0.27 0.96 -1.39
N ALA A 58 0.76 2.15 -1.03
CA ALA A 58 -0.02 3.38 -1.15
C ALA A 58 -0.39 3.69 -2.59
N THR A 59 0.56 3.55 -3.52
CA THR A 59 0.30 3.69 -4.96
C THR A 59 -0.75 2.68 -5.41
N TYR A 60 -0.57 1.40 -5.08
CA TYR A 60 -1.54 0.36 -5.42
C TYR A 60 -2.95 0.68 -4.91
N VAL A 61 -3.10 1.06 -3.63
CA VAL A 61 -4.40 1.35 -3.03
C VAL A 61 -5.03 2.58 -3.68
N ASN A 62 -4.24 3.63 -3.95
CA ASN A 62 -4.76 4.83 -4.60
C ASN A 62 -5.26 4.52 -6.02
N ASP A 63 -4.43 3.85 -6.82
CA ASP A 63 -4.75 3.55 -8.21
C ASP A 63 -5.96 2.61 -8.31
N MET A 64 -6.04 1.58 -7.45
CA MET A 64 -7.19 0.67 -7.42
C MET A 64 -8.46 1.38 -6.95
N ASN A 65 -8.36 2.26 -5.95
CA ASN A 65 -9.50 3.04 -5.47
C ASN A 65 -10.04 4.00 -6.55
N GLU A 66 -9.17 4.64 -7.33
CA GLU A 66 -9.59 5.46 -8.47
C GLU A 66 -10.38 4.64 -9.50
N LEU A 67 -9.92 3.43 -9.83
CA LEU A 67 -10.62 2.52 -10.75
C LEU A 67 -11.97 2.04 -10.18
N LEU A 68 -12.02 1.77 -8.87
CA LEU A 68 -13.25 1.40 -8.17
C LEU A 68 -14.27 2.55 -8.15
N ILE A 69 -13.83 3.80 -7.98
CA ILE A 69 -14.71 4.97 -8.06
C ILE A 69 -15.23 5.15 -9.48
N GLN A 70 -14.36 5.12 -10.49
CA GLN A 70 -14.77 5.29 -11.89
C GLN A 70 -15.73 4.18 -12.35
N SER A 71 -15.48 2.92 -11.97
CA SER A 71 -16.42 1.83 -12.28
C SER A 71 -17.75 1.97 -11.55
N LYS A 72 -17.76 2.55 -10.33
CA LYS A 72 -18.98 2.82 -9.56
C LYS A 72 -19.82 3.90 -10.23
N GLU A 73 -19.21 4.96 -10.74
CA GLU A 73 -19.95 6.03 -11.45
C GLU A 73 -20.80 5.49 -12.60
N TYR A 74 -20.29 4.53 -13.36
CA TYR A 74 -21.08 3.86 -14.41
C TYR A 74 -22.23 3.02 -13.84
N SER A 75 -21.99 2.23 -12.78
CA SER A 75 -23.06 1.40 -12.19
C SER A 75 -24.14 2.26 -11.53
N ASP A 76 -23.75 3.32 -10.82
CA ASP A 76 -24.67 4.24 -10.15
C ASP A 76 -25.49 5.00 -11.20
N SER A 77 -24.89 5.42 -12.32
CA SER A 77 -25.61 6.04 -13.43
C SER A 77 -26.64 5.11 -14.06
N VAL A 78 -26.32 3.81 -14.19
CA VAL A 78 -27.27 2.79 -14.66
C VAL A 78 -28.40 2.59 -13.65
N GLU A 79 -28.08 2.47 -12.37
CA GLU A 79 -29.07 2.31 -11.29
C GLU A 79 -30.04 3.51 -11.23
N ASP A 80 -29.52 4.73 -11.29
CA ASP A 80 -30.31 5.96 -11.33
C ASP A 80 -31.20 6.04 -12.57
N SER A 81 -30.68 5.60 -13.71
CA SER A 81 -31.44 5.54 -14.97
C SER A 81 -32.65 4.62 -14.87
N ILE A 82 -32.45 3.46 -14.24
CA ILE A 82 -33.51 2.48 -14.00
C ILE A 82 -34.53 3.03 -12.99
N LYS A 83 -34.07 3.53 -11.83
CA LYS A 83 -34.95 4.01 -10.75
C LYS A 83 -35.79 5.22 -11.15
N ASN A 84 -35.19 6.16 -11.88
CA ASN A 84 -35.86 7.39 -12.28
C ASN A 84 -36.58 7.25 -13.63
N GLY A 85 -36.48 6.09 -14.31
CA GLY A 85 -37.07 5.86 -15.63
C GLY A 85 -36.47 6.75 -16.73
N THR A 86 -35.29 7.31 -16.51
CA THR A 86 -34.55 8.12 -17.48
C THR A 86 -33.60 7.19 -18.23
N ALA A 87 -33.83 6.96 -19.52
CA ALA A 87 -32.89 6.20 -20.32
C ALA A 87 -31.60 7.03 -20.51
N SER A 88 -30.56 6.77 -19.70
CA SER A 88 -29.23 7.29 -20.03
C SER A 88 -28.79 6.71 -21.36
N GLU A 89 -28.52 7.57 -22.33
CA GLU A 89 -27.98 7.20 -23.63
C GLU A 89 -26.48 6.90 -23.50
N PHE A 90 -26.14 5.69 -23.05
CA PHE A 90 -24.76 5.23 -23.08
C PHE A 90 -24.34 4.90 -24.52
N THR A 91 -23.24 5.50 -24.94
CA THR A 91 -22.65 5.30 -26.25
C THR A 91 -21.70 4.10 -26.25
N LYS A 92 -21.33 3.62 -27.44
CA LYS A 92 -20.28 2.59 -27.57
C LYS A 92 -18.92 3.04 -27.02
N LYS A 93 -18.70 4.35 -26.89
CA LYS A 93 -17.47 4.91 -26.32
C LYS A 93 -17.41 4.66 -24.82
N ASP A 94 -18.54 4.78 -24.12
CA ASP A 94 -18.64 4.51 -22.69
C ASP A 94 -18.35 3.04 -22.37
N GLU A 95 -18.85 2.12 -23.21
CA GLU A 95 -18.52 0.69 -23.12
C GLU A 95 -17.01 0.42 -23.27
N GLN A 96 -16.39 1.10 -24.24
CA GLN A 96 -14.95 0.97 -24.48
C GLN A 96 -14.14 1.53 -23.32
N GLU A 97 -14.55 2.67 -22.76
CA GLU A 97 -13.93 3.29 -21.58
C GLU A 97 -14.01 2.35 -20.38
N PHE A 98 -15.18 1.81 -20.06
CA PHE A 98 -15.32 0.84 -18.98
C PHE A 98 -14.48 -0.42 -19.23
N ARG A 99 -14.46 -0.94 -20.46
CA ARG A 99 -13.61 -2.09 -20.80
C ARG A 99 -12.11 -1.80 -20.56
N ILE A 100 -11.66 -0.57 -20.85
CA ILE A 100 -10.29 -0.13 -20.55
C ILE A 100 -10.04 -0.08 -19.04
N LEU A 101 -11.01 0.38 -18.23
CA LEU A 101 -10.91 0.35 -16.77
C LEU A 101 -10.69 -1.06 -16.24
N MET A 102 -11.49 -2.02 -16.73
CA MET A 102 -11.37 -3.43 -16.34
C MET A 102 -10.01 -4.02 -16.72
N ASP A 103 -9.53 -3.75 -17.94
CA ASP A 103 -8.21 -4.22 -18.40
C ASP A 103 -7.07 -3.58 -17.58
N THR A 104 -7.20 -2.28 -17.27
CA THR A 104 -6.23 -1.55 -16.44
C THR A 104 -6.17 -2.12 -15.03
N ALA A 105 -7.33 -2.36 -14.41
CA ALA A 105 -7.42 -2.96 -13.08
C ALA A 105 -6.71 -4.32 -13.03
N SER A 106 -6.89 -5.16 -14.05
CA SER A 106 -6.27 -6.50 -14.12
C SER A 106 -4.75 -6.51 -14.29
N LYS A 107 -4.17 -5.42 -14.79
CA LYS A 107 -2.73 -5.29 -15.09
C LYS A 107 -1.97 -4.49 -14.04
N LEU A 108 -2.67 -4.01 -13.02
CA LEU A 108 -2.12 -3.16 -11.98
C LEU A 108 -1.04 -3.92 -11.20
N SER A 109 0.07 -3.26 -10.89
CA SER A 109 1.19 -3.89 -10.15
C SER A 109 0.76 -4.21 -8.71
N ILE A 110 0.78 -5.49 -8.33
CA ILE A 110 0.22 -5.95 -7.06
C ILE A 110 1.33 -6.13 -6.01
N PRO A 111 1.23 -5.49 -4.83
CA PRO A 111 2.08 -5.81 -3.70
C PRO A 111 1.87 -7.26 -3.22
N SER A 112 2.93 -7.89 -2.70
CA SER A 112 2.94 -9.33 -2.36
C SER A 112 1.78 -9.83 -1.47
N LYS A 113 1.25 -8.98 -0.59
CA LYS A 113 0.18 -9.31 0.37
C LYS A 113 -1.22 -8.86 -0.06
N TRP A 114 -1.36 -8.35 -1.29
CA TRP A 114 -2.57 -7.67 -1.78
C TRP A 114 -3.25 -8.42 -2.93
N LYS A 115 -2.86 -9.67 -3.17
CA LYS A 115 -3.40 -10.50 -4.26
C LYS A 115 -4.91 -10.75 -4.10
N GLU A 116 -5.36 -11.07 -2.90
CA GLU A 116 -6.77 -11.36 -2.62
C GLU A 116 -7.65 -10.10 -2.81
N HIS A 117 -7.19 -8.95 -2.33
CA HIS A 117 -7.86 -7.67 -2.59
C HIS A 117 -7.90 -7.35 -4.09
N HIS A 118 -6.81 -7.56 -4.83
CA HIS A 118 -6.80 -7.36 -6.28
C HIS A 118 -7.82 -8.25 -6.99
N GLU A 119 -7.91 -9.53 -6.63
CA GLU A 119 -8.91 -10.46 -7.18
C GLU A 119 -10.34 -10.02 -6.84
N ALA A 120 -10.60 -9.58 -5.61
CA ALA A 120 -11.92 -9.09 -5.20
C ALA A 120 -12.31 -7.78 -5.92
N ALA A 121 -11.40 -6.80 -5.99
CA ALA A 121 -11.63 -5.51 -6.64
C ALA A 121 -11.83 -5.67 -8.16
N THR A 122 -11.00 -6.48 -8.83
CA THR A 122 -11.18 -6.77 -10.26
C THR A 122 -12.47 -7.55 -10.53
N GLY A 123 -12.87 -8.45 -9.62
CA GLY A 123 -14.16 -9.13 -9.66
C GLY A 123 -15.34 -8.17 -9.55
N LEU A 124 -15.29 -7.20 -8.63
CA LEU A 124 -16.29 -6.15 -8.47
C LEU A 124 -16.39 -5.26 -9.72
N ILE A 125 -15.26 -4.77 -10.25
CA ILE A 125 -15.23 -3.96 -11.48
C ILE A 125 -15.83 -4.74 -12.65
N SER A 126 -15.51 -6.03 -12.78
CA SER A 126 -16.06 -6.90 -13.81
C SER A 126 -17.57 -7.10 -13.65
N GLY A 127 -18.04 -7.29 -12.41
CA GLY A 127 -19.46 -7.37 -12.08
C GLY A 127 -20.22 -6.11 -12.50
N ARG A 128 -19.67 -4.92 -12.17
CA ARG A 128 -20.24 -3.63 -12.56
C ARG A 128 -20.24 -3.44 -14.09
N TYR A 129 -19.18 -3.85 -14.77
CA TYR A 129 -19.13 -3.83 -16.24
C TYR A 129 -20.21 -4.72 -16.85
N MET A 130 -20.41 -5.94 -16.34
CA MET A 130 -21.45 -6.83 -16.84
C MET A 130 -22.85 -6.25 -16.63
N PHE A 131 -23.11 -5.64 -15.46
CA PHE A 131 -24.35 -4.94 -15.19
C PHE A 131 -24.59 -3.79 -16.20
N PHE A 132 -23.58 -2.94 -16.41
CA PHE A 132 -23.60 -1.87 -17.40
C PHE A 132 -23.84 -2.39 -18.83
N TYR A 133 -23.11 -3.41 -19.23
CA TYR A 133 -23.19 -4.00 -20.57
C TYR A 133 -24.59 -4.57 -20.84
N HIS A 134 -25.16 -5.29 -19.87
CA HIS A 134 -26.52 -5.80 -19.98
C HIS A 134 -27.55 -4.69 -20.13
N TYR A 135 -27.43 -3.60 -19.37
CA TYR A 135 -28.29 -2.43 -19.53
C TYR A 135 -28.19 -1.84 -20.94
N GLN A 136 -26.98 -1.64 -21.45
CA GLN A 136 -26.74 -1.02 -22.75
C GLN A 136 -27.23 -1.86 -23.93
N GLN A 137 -27.20 -3.20 -23.84
CA GLN A 137 -27.63 -4.10 -24.92
C GLN A 137 -29.17 -4.24 -25.07
N ASN A 138 -29.95 -3.30 -24.51
CA ASN A 138 -31.42 -3.28 -24.54
C ASN A 138 -32.09 -4.44 -23.78
N PHE A 139 -31.52 -4.88 -22.67
CA PHE A 139 -32.20 -5.87 -21.85
C PHE A 139 -33.36 -5.21 -21.09
N ARG A 140 -34.59 -5.72 -21.31
CA ARG A 140 -35.70 -5.53 -20.37
C ARG A 140 -35.43 -6.42 -19.16
N LEU A 141 -34.44 -6.05 -18.33
CA LEU A 141 -34.29 -6.69 -17.03
C LEU A 141 -35.60 -6.45 -16.28
N GLY A 142 -36.22 -7.53 -15.78
CA GLY A 142 -37.35 -7.38 -14.88
C GLY A 142 -36.89 -6.65 -13.62
N GLU A 143 -37.80 -5.98 -12.92
CA GLU A 143 -37.47 -5.32 -11.66
C GLU A 143 -36.80 -6.28 -10.66
N GLU A 144 -37.22 -7.55 -10.65
CA GLU A 144 -36.61 -8.63 -9.87
C GLU A 144 -35.16 -8.93 -10.29
N ASP A 145 -34.87 -9.01 -11.60
CA ASP A 145 -33.51 -9.28 -12.10
C ASP A 145 -32.55 -8.13 -11.77
N ILE A 146 -33.03 -6.89 -11.80
CA ILE A 146 -32.25 -5.70 -11.45
C ILE A 146 -31.92 -5.73 -9.96
N GLN A 147 -32.90 -6.00 -9.11
CA GLN A 147 -32.68 -6.09 -7.67
C GLN A 147 -31.71 -7.23 -7.32
N GLU A 148 -31.80 -8.37 -8.01
CA GLU A 148 -30.84 -9.46 -7.84
C GLU A 148 -29.42 -9.02 -8.20
N LYS A 149 -29.23 -8.38 -9.36
CA LYS A 149 -27.93 -7.90 -9.83
C LYS A 149 -27.35 -6.83 -8.89
N LEU A 150 -28.16 -5.90 -8.39
CA LEU A 150 -27.72 -4.91 -7.41
C LEU A 150 -27.33 -5.57 -6.08
N SER A 151 -28.07 -6.57 -5.62
CA SER A 151 -27.71 -7.34 -4.43
C SER A 151 -26.42 -8.15 -4.61
N GLU A 152 -26.19 -8.70 -5.81
CA GLU A 152 -24.92 -9.35 -6.16
C GLU A 152 -23.75 -8.35 -6.12
N LEU A 153 -23.91 -7.14 -6.65
CA LEU A 153 -22.90 -6.09 -6.59
C LEU A 153 -22.61 -5.68 -5.14
N GLU A 154 -23.63 -5.51 -4.30
CA GLU A 154 -23.46 -5.20 -2.88
C GLU A 154 -22.69 -6.30 -2.14
N LYS A 155 -22.94 -7.59 -2.45
CA LYS A 155 -22.15 -8.70 -1.90
C LYS A 155 -20.69 -8.62 -2.33
N LEU A 156 -20.43 -8.30 -3.59
CA LEU A 156 -19.06 -8.13 -4.10
C LEU A 156 -18.35 -6.92 -3.45
N GLU A 157 -19.07 -5.82 -3.19
CA GLU A 157 -18.53 -4.67 -2.44
C GLU A 157 -18.14 -5.05 -1.01
N ASN A 158 -18.97 -5.85 -0.33
CA ASN A 158 -18.62 -6.33 1.01
C ASN A 158 -17.40 -7.25 1.00
N VAL A 159 -17.30 -8.16 0.03
CA VAL A 159 -16.13 -9.05 -0.13
C VAL A 159 -14.86 -8.23 -0.43
N GLU A 160 -14.94 -7.24 -1.31
CA GLU A 160 -13.81 -6.34 -1.61
C GLU A 160 -13.36 -5.61 -0.35
N LYS A 161 -14.29 -5.06 0.44
CA LYS A 161 -13.97 -4.37 1.70
C LYS A 161 -13.32 -5.31 2.71
N GLU A 162 -13.82 -6.52 2.88
CA GLU A 162 -13.22 -7.51 3.79
C GLU A 162 -11.78 -7.85 3.37
N MET A 163 -11.54 -8.03 2.06
CA MET A 163 -10.20 -8.32 1.54
C MET A 163 -9.26 -7.13 1.63
N LEU A 164 -9.77 -5.90 1.50
CA LEU A 164 -9.03 -4.66 1.71
C LEU A 164 -8.48 -4.60 3.15
N LEU A 165 -9.36 -4.80 4.14
CA LEU A 165 -9.00 -4.76 5.56
C LEU A 165 -8.02 -5.89 5.92
N SER A 166 -8.28 -7.11 5.43
CA SER A 166 -7.37 -8.26 5.59
C SER A 166 -5.98 -7.97 5.02
N SER A 167 -5.91 -7.31 3.85
CA SER A 167 -4.64 -6.96 3.21
C SER A 167 -3.85 -5.89 3.99
N PHE A 168 -4.55 -4.93 4.62
CA PHE A 168 -3.93 -3.98 5.54
C PHE A 168 -3.33 -4.68 6.77
N ASP A 169 -4.09 -5.58 7.40
CA ASP A 169 -3.66 -6.36 8.56
C ASP A 169 -2.45 -7.23 8.21
N ALA A 170 -2.51 -7.96 7.09
CA ALA A 170 -1.41 -8.78 6.61
C ALA A 170 -0.16 -7.93 6.37
N SER A 171 -0.31 -6.71 5.86
CA SER A 171 0.77 -5.78 5.56
C SER A 171 1.33 -5.06 6.79
N GLY A 172 0.67 -5.17 7.95
CA GLY A 172 1.05 -4.46 9.17
C GLY A 172 0.95 -2.95 9.03
N ILE A 173 0.05 -2.48 8.16
CA ILE A 173 -0.24 -1.05 7.98
C ILE A 173 -1.43 -0.71 8.85
N SER A 174 -1.24 0.24 9.77
CA SER A 174 -2.34 0.74 10.60
C SER A 174 -3.30 1.60 9.76
N TYR A 175 -4.58 1.33 9.90
CA TYR A 175 -5.65 2.08 9.26
C TYR A 175 -6.67 2.56 10.31
N ARG A 176 -7.50 3.53 9.94
CA ARG A 176 -8.65 4.01 10.70
C ARG A 176 -9.87 4.03 9.79
N GLU A 177 -10.95 3.44 10.27
CA GLU A 177 -12.27 3.54 9.65
C GLU A 177 -13.05 4.69 10.32
N SER A 178 -13.59 5.61 9.53
CA SER A 178 -14.48 6.67 10.03
C SER A 178 -15.90 6.14 10.24
N GLU A 179 -16.73 6.91 10.96
CA GLU A 179 -18.17 6.61 11.11
C GLU A 179 -18.92 6.57 9.76
N GLU A 180 -18.38 7.23 8.74
CA GLU A 180 -18.90 7.24 7.37
C GLU A 180 -18.37 6.07 6.51
N GLY A 181 -17.61 5.14 7.11
CA GLY A 181 -17.01 4.00 6.40
C GLY A 181 -15.79 4.34 5.56
N LYS A 182 -15.22 5.55 5.70
CA LYS A 182 -13.99 5.93 5.00
C LYS A 182 -12.78 5.30 5.68
N ILE A 183 -12.01 4.54 4.90
CA ILE A 183 -10.74 3.95 5.37
C ILE A 183 -9.61 4.94 5.08
N THR A 184 -8.86 5.28 6.11
CA THR A 184 -7.66 6.13 6.01
C THR A 184 -6.46 5.40 6.58
N PHE A 185 -5.34 5.48 5.87
CA PHE A 185 -4.06 4.94 6.32
C PHE A 185 -2.97 6.00 6.15
N SER A 186 -1.89 5.86 6.90
CA SER A 186 -0.75 6.78 6.81
C SER A 186 0.52 5.97 6.61
N ILE A 187 1.29 6.35 5.59
CA ILE A 187 2.59 5.78 5.30
C ILE A 187 3.68 6.75 5.72
N LYS A 188 4.84 6.22 6.11
CA LYS A 188 6.05 7.02 6.33
C LYS A 188 6.74 7.21 4.98
N THR A 189 7.00 8.45 4.59
CA THR A 189 7.76 8.82 3.39
C THR A 189 9.07 9.50 3.81
N TYR A 190 10.11 9.45 2.98
CA TYR A 190 11.37 10.18 3.18
C TYR A 190 11.48 11.41 2.28
#